data_AF-A0A9W7VZK5-F1
#
_entry.id   AF-A0A9W7VZK5-F1
#
_cell.length_a   1.000
_cell.length_b   1.000
_cell.length_c   1.000
_cell.angle_alpha   90.00
_cell.angle_beta   90.00
_cell.angle_gamma   90.00
#
_symmetry.space_group_name_H-M   'P 1'
#
loop_
_entity.id
_entity.type
_entity.pdbx_description
1 polymer ?
#
loop_
_entity_poly.entity_id
_entity_poly.type
_entity_poly.pdbx_seq_one_letter_code
_entity_poly.pdbx_strand_id
1 'polypeptide(L)'
;MTNSTFVEGYDTSGALHYPAYTDDPRISHAHGWSTGPLLALTTFAAGLHVRNASSWTFAPQPGRLGEVEAGFTTAVGTFGARYQRGGGWEFWTPEGTVGTVVMEGVAEGRLRSANGSLGVPLVGGVAVGVPGGHWSLVAGNATGMGNATGGGAAVYTGAAAGVVEADVWLFVAVAGLCLGVML
;
A
#
# COMPACT_ATOMS: atom_id res chain seq x y z
N MET A 1 -13.78 18.01 19.90
CA MET A 1 -13.36 16.89 19.02
C MET A 1 -14.36 16.80 17.89
N THR A 2 -13.92 16.69 16.63
CA THR A 2 -14.82 16.78 15.45
C THR A 2 -15.54 15.48 15.09
N ASN A 3 -15.21 14.36 15.74
CA ASN A 3 -15.87 13.05 15.63
C ASN A 3 -16.34 12.68 14.21
N SER A 4 -15.47 12.89 13.22
CA SER A 4 -15.76 12.66 11.80
C SER A 4 -15.94 11.16 11.51
N THR A 5 -16.99 10.84 10.76
CA THR A 5 -17.39 9.49 10.36
C THR A 5 -17.71 9.46 8.87
N PHE A 6 -17.87 8.27 8.27
CA PHE A 6 -18.28 8.13 6.87
C PHE A 6 -19.80 8.12 6.75
N VAL A 7 -20.35 8.97 5.87
CA VAL A 7 -21.80 9.08 5.63
C VAL A 7 -22.32 7.95 4.74
N GLU A 8 -23.53 7.48 4.98
CA GLU A 8 -24.21 6.41 4.22
C GLU A 8 -24.33 6.71 2.74
N GLY A 9 -24.61 7.95 2.36
CA GLY A 9 -24.74 8.30 0.95
C GLY A 9 -24.75 9.81 0.75
N TYR A 10 -24.27 10.19 -0.42
CA TYR A 10 -24.39 11.52 -0.99
C TYR A 10 -24.44 11.36 -2.51
N ASP A 11 -25.06 12.32 -3.20
CA ASP A 11 -25.13 12.30 -4.66
C ASP A 11 -23.86 12.88 -5.30
N THR A 12 -23.78 12.91 -6.63
CA THR A 12 -22.62 13.45 -7.34
C THR A 12 -22.43 14.97 -7.17
N SER A 13 -23.42 15.68 -6.63
CA SER A 13 -23.31 17.10 -6.25
C SER A 13 -22.74 17.30 -4.84
N GLY A 14 -22.68 16.22 -4.05
CA GLY A 14 -22.27 16.25 -2.64
C GLY A 14 -23.44 16.45 -1.66
N ALA A 15 -24.68 16.52 -2.14
CA ALA A 15 -25.85 16.65 -1.28
C ALA A 15 -26.12 15.33 -0.54
N LEU A 16 -26.56 15.42 0.72
CA LEU A 16 -27.03 14.28 1.49
C LEU A 16 -28.35 13.80 0.90
N HIS A 17 -28.26 12.84 -0.01
CA HIS A 17 -29.41 12.23 -0.64
C HIS A 17 -29.11 10.74 -0.92
N TYR A 18 -30.08 9.89 -0.59
CA TYR A 18 -30.02 8.47 -0.91
C TYR A 18 -31.36 8.02 -1.50
N PRO A 19 -31.42 7.61 -2.79
CA PRO A 19 -32.68 7.37 -3.50
C PRO A 19 -33.63 6.33 -2.87
N ALA A 20 -33.14 5.51 -1.94
CA ALA A 20 -33.98 4.55 -1.23
C ALA A 20 -34.85 5.19 -0.13
N TYR A 21 -34.54 6.42 0.30
CA TYR A 21 -35.29 7.16 1.30
C TYR A 21 -35.92 8.42 0.68
N THR A 22 -37.14 8.74 1.11
CA THR A 22 -37.81 10.00 0.78
C THR A 22 -37.49 11.14 1.75
N ASP A 23 -36.69 10.87 2.78
CA ASP A 23 -36.43 11.74 3.93
C ASP A 23 -34.94 11.69 4.27
N ASP A 24 -34.18 12.63 3.70
CA ASP A 24 -32.72 12.70 3.79
C ASP A 24 -32.17 12.73 5.23
N PRO A 25 -32.85 13.32 6.25
CA PRO A 25 -32.48 13.18 7.66
C PRO A 25 -32.30 11.74 8.19
N ARG A 26 -32.81 10.71 7.49
CA ARG A 26 -32.60 9.30 7.86
C ARG A 26 -31.22 8.76 7.50
N ILE A 27 -30.49 9.44 6.60
CA ILE A 27 -29.17 9.01 6.14
C ILE A 27 -28.25 8.93 7.36
N SER A 28 -27.65 7.76 7.59
CA SER A 28 -26.70 7.60 8.68
C SER A 28 -25.45 8.42 8.40
N HIS A 29 -25.04 9.23 9.37
CA HIS A 29 -23.79 9.98 9.31
C HIS A 29 -22.58 9.10 9.70
N ALA A 30 -22.80 7.85 10.12
CA ALA A 30 -21.77 6.89 10.47
C ALA A 30 -22.13 5.50 9.92
N HIS A 31 -21.70 5.22 8.68
CA HIS A 31 -22.13 4.05 7.94
C HIS A 31 -20.94 3.28 7.35
N GLY A 32 -20.89 1.98 7.64
CA GLY A 32 -19.74 1.12 7.33
C GLY A 32 -19.49 0.90 5.83
N TRP A 33 -20.53 0.85 4.99
CA TRP A 33 -20.36 0.59 3.55
C TRP A 33 -19.62 1.71 2.79
N SER A 34 -19.46 2.88 3.42
CA SER A 34 -18.77 4.04 2.85
C SER A 34 -17.27 4.03 3.14
N THR A 35 -16.77 2.94 3.74
CA THR A 35 -15.35 2.70 4.00
C THR A 35 -14.59 2.17 2.77
N GLY A 36 -15.22 2.17 1.59
CA GLY A 36 -14.59 1.78 0.32
C GLY A 36 -13.20 2.41 0.07
N PRO A 37 -13.00 3.72 0.31
CA PRO A 37 -11.67 4.34 0.16
C PRO A 37 -10.59 3.74 1.06
N LEU A 38 -10.93 3.34 2.29
CA LEU A 38 -9.98 2.66 3.19
C LEU A 38 -9.54 1.32 2.60
N LEU A 39 -10.50 0.53 2.11
CA LEU A 39 -10.20 -0.75 1.47
C LEU A 39 -9.36 -0.56 0.21
N ALA A 40 -9.68 0.45 -0.60
CA ALA A 40 -8.96 0.72 -1.84
C ALA A 40 -7.49 1.11 -1.59
N LEU A 41 -7.24 2.00 -0.61
CA LEU A 41 -5.89 2.46 -0.28
C LEU A 41 -5.03 1.34 0.34
N THR A 42 -5.62 0.51 1.19
CA THR A 42 -4.89 -0.61 1.82
C THR A 42 -4.63 -1.77 0.86
N THR A 43 -5.61 -2.09 0.01
CA THR A 43 -5.55 -3.27 -0.88
C THR A 43 -4.81 -2.98 -2.17
N PHE A 44 -5.04 -1.82 -2.80
CA PHE A 44 -4.46 -1.50 -4.11
C PHE A 44 -3.28 -0.54 -3.99
N ALA A 45 -3.45 0.62 -3.35
CA ALA A 45 -2.34 1.59 -3.28
C ALA A 45 -1.14 1.04 -2.51
N ALA A 46 -1.38 0.42 -1.35
CA ALA A 46 -0.36 -0.30 -0.59
C ALA A 46 -0.15 -1.75 -1.05
N GLY A 47 -1.07 -2.31 -1.84
CA GLY A 47 -0.91 -3.64 -2.46
C GLY A 47 -1.11 -4.83 -1.54
N LEU A 48 -1.71 -4.67 -0.36
CA LEU A 48 -1.82 -5.74 0.64
C LEU A 48 -3.07 -6.59 0.41
N HIS A 49 -2.89 -7.78 -0.15
CA HIS A 49 -3.97 -8.74 -0.31
C HIS A 49 -3.78 -9.98 0.58
N VAL A 50 -4.56 -10.09 1.64
CA VAL A 50 -4.60 -11.31 2.46
C VAL A 50 -5.59 -12.29 1.85
N ARG A 51 -5.14 -13.49 1.51
CA ARG A 51 -5.99 -14.54 0.93
C ARG A 51 -6.58 -15.43 2.01
N ASN A 52 -5.77 -15.81 2.98
CA ASN A 52 -6.16 -16.57 4.16
C ASN A 52 -5.11 -16.39 5.27
N ALA A 53 -5.25 -17.15 6.37
CA ALA A 53 -4.37 -17.07 7.54
C ALA A 53 -2.89 -17.37 7.26
N SER A 54 -2.56 -18.09 6.18
CA SER A 54 -1.19 -18.49 5.86
C SER A 54 -0.64 -17.89 4.57
N SER A 55 -1.48 -17.23 3.75
CA SER A 55 -1.09 -16.74 2.43
C SER A 55 -1.58 -15.35 2.07
N TRP A 56 -0.72 -14.65 1.34
CA TRP A 56 -0.90 -13.26 0.95
C TRP A 56 -0.31 -12.97 -0.43
N THR A 57 -0.73 -11.86 -1.02
CA THR A 57 -0.12 -11.26 -2.22
C THR A 57 0.22 -9.82 -1.90
N PHE A 58 1.42 -9.40 -2.28
CA PHE A 58 1.85 -8.01 -2.28
C PHE A 58 1.94 -7.53 -3.74
N ALA A 59 1.03 -6.65 -4.15
CA ALA A 59 0.92 -6.15 -5.52
C ALA A 59 0.57 -4.65 -5.52
N PRO A 60 1.53 -3.78 -5.20
CA PRO A 60 1.25 -2.36 -4.98
C PRO A 60 0.97 -1.58 -6.26
N GLN A 61 0.00 -0.67 -6.19
CA GLN A 61 -0.43 0.22 -7.27
C GLN A 61 -0.60 1.67 -6.74
N PRO A 62 0.51 2.37 -6.40
CA PRO A 62 0.44 3.68 -5.76
C PRO A 62 -0.09 4.80 -6.68
N GLY A 63 -0.28 4.51 -7.98
CA GLY A 63 -0.66 5.50 -8.98
C GLY A 63 0.27 6.71 -8.96
N ARG A 64 -0.31 7.90 -8.74
CA ARG A 64 0.43 9.18 -8.66
C ARG A 64 0.70 9.64 -7.22
N LEU A 65 0.55 8.77 -6.22
CA LEU A 65 0.90 9.10 -4.84
C LEU A 65 2.42 9.25 -4.70
N GLY A 66 2.85 10.23 -3.88
CA GLY A 66 4.25 10.46 -3.56
C GLY A 66 4.74 9.57 -2.43
N GLU A 67 3.84 9.24 -1.50
CA GLU A 67 4.08 8.37 -0.35
C GLU A 67 2.82 7.54 -0.07
N VAL A 68 3.03 6.30 0.36
CA VAL A 68 1.97 5.43 0.88
C VAL A 68 2.51 4.77 2.14
N GLU A 69 1.78 4.84 3.24
CA GLU A 69 2.02 4.02 4.41
C GLU A 69 0.67 3.50 4.89
N ALA A 70 0.51 2.18 4.90
CA ALA A 70 -0.75 1.55 5.28
C ALA A 70 -0.52 0.15 5.84
N GLY A 71 -1.46 -0.31 6.64
CA GLY A 71 -1.41 -1.65 7.22
C GLY A 71 -2.64 -1.96 8.06
N PHE A 72 -2.71 -3.21 8.50
CA PHE A 72 -3.77 -3.72 9.37
C PHE A 72 -3.27 -4.93 10.15
N THR A 73 -3.90 -5.20 11.28
CA THR A 73 -3.61 -6.36 12.13
C THR A 73 -4.71 -7.39 11.99
N THR A 74 -4.30 -8.64 11.84
CA THR A 74 -5.17 -9.83 11.81
C THR A 74 -4.86 -10.72 13.01
N ALA A 75 -5.61 -11.81 13.18
CA ALA A 75 -5.32 -12.82 14.20
C ALA A 75 -3.93 -13.49 14.04
N VAL A 76 -3.36 -13.48 12.84
CA VAL A 76 -2.03 -14.06 12.57
C VAL A 76 -0.90 -13.05 12.63
N GLY A 77 -1.22 -11.76 12.81
CA GLY A 77 -0.24 -10.68 12.96
C GLY A 77 -0.50 -9.48 12.06
N THR A 78 0.48 -8.59 12.00
CA THR A 78 0.41 -7.31 11.28
C THR A 78 0.91 -7.42 9.85
N PHE A 79 0.12 -6.87 8.92
CA PHE A 79 0.49 -6.60 7.54
C PHE A 79 0.70 -5.11 7.37
N GLY A 80 1.70 -4.71 6.60
CA GLY A 80 1.86 -3.31 6.24
C GLY A 80 2.84 -3.10 5.10
N ALA A 81 2.77 -1.92 4.50
CA ALA A 81 3.62 -1.51 3.43
C ALA A 81 3.89 -0.01 3.49
N ARG A 82 5.07 0.36 2.98
CA ARG A 82 5.55 1.72 2.87
C ARG A 82 6.16 1.94 1.50
N TYR A 83 5.86 3.10 0.92
CA TYR A 83 6.38 3.53 -0.36
C TYR A 83 6.71 5.00 -0.34
N GLN A 84 7.83 5.36 -0.96
CA GLN A 84 8.17 6.72 -1.30
C GLN A 84 8.63 6.77 -2.75
N ARG A 85 8.09 7.71 -3.53
CA ARG A 85 8.60 7.98 -4.87
C ARG A 85 10.06 8.42 -4.78
N GLY A 86 10.95 7.74 -5.52
CA GLY A 86 12.40 7.95 -5.40
C GLY A 86 13.05 7.19 -4.24
N GLY A 87 12.27 6.70 -3.27
CA GLY A 87 12.73 6.01 -2.06
C GLY A 87 12.45 4.50 -2.02
N GLY A 88 11.52 4.00 -2.82
CA GLY A 88 11.27 2.57 -3.01
C GLY A 88 10.17 1.98 -2.17
N TRP A 89 10.20 0.65 -2.03
CA TRP A 89 9.17 -0.16 -1.37
C TRP A 89 9.72 -0.92 -0.16
N GLU A 90 8.97 -0.87 0.92
CA GLU A 90 9.10 -1.74 2.09
C GLU A 90 7.75 -2.39 2.39
N PHE A 91 7.75 -3.65 2.81
CA PHE A 91 6.53 -4.30 3.28
C PHE A 91 6.85 -5.36 4.32
N TRP A 92 5.91 -5.57 5.24
CA TRP A 92 6.03 -6.59 6.27
C TRP A 92 4.75 -7.41 6.36
N THR A 93 4.96 -8.70 6.60
CA THR A 93 3.90 -9.68 6.77
C THR A 93 4.25 -10.60 7.95
N PRO A 94 3.26 -11.24 8.59
CA PRO A 94 3.53 -12.04 9.78
C PRO A 94 4.44 -13.24 9.50
N GLU A 95 5.34 -13.55 10.43
CA GLU A 95 6.17 -14.76 10.36
C GLU A 95 5.30 -16.03 10.28
N GLY A 96 5.82 -17.07 9.62
CA GLY A 96 5.08 -18.33 9.40
C GLY A 96 4.05 -18.28 8.27
N THR A 97 3.84 -17.12 7.63
CA THR A 97 3.06 -16.99 6.40
C THR A 97 3.95 -17.11 5.16
N VAL A 98 3.35 -17.28 3.98
CA VAL A 98 4.06 -17.33 2.70
C VAL A 98 3.25 -16.62 1.61
N GLY A 99 3.92 -15.87 0.75
CA GLY A 99 3.22 -15.07 -0.24
C GLY A 99 3.88 -14.97 -1.60
N THR A 100 3.19 -14.21 -2.44
CA THR A 100 3.66 -13.81 -3.78
C THR A 100 3.81 -12.30 -3.80
N VAL A 101 4.92 -11.83 -4.37
CA VAL A 101 5.17 -10.41 -4.63
C VAL A 101 5.10 -10.18 -6.14
N VAL A 102 4.34 -9.18 -6.55
CA VAL A 102 4.18 -8.75 -7.93
C VAL A 102 4.51 -7.27 -8.01
N MET A 103 5.58 -6.95 -8.74
CA MET A 103 6.06 -5.59 -8.93
C MET A 103 5.91 -5.23 -10.41
N GLU A 104 4.77 -4.60 -10.76
CA GLU A 104 4.55 -4.13 -12.12
C GLU A 104 5.58 -3.05 -12.50
N GLY A 105 6.09 -3.13 -13.73
CA GLY A 105 7.15 -2.25 -14.21
C GLY A 105 8.57 -2.56 -13.71
N VAL A 106 8.74 -3.54 -12.82
CA VAL A 106 10.05 -3.99 -12.33
C VAL A 106 10.40 -5.33 -12.97
N ALA A 107 11.00 -5.32 -14.16
CA ALA A 107 11.37 -6.57 -14.82
C ALA A 107 12.42 -7.36 -14.01
N GLU A 108 13.36 -6.65 -13.38
CA GLU A 108 14.50 -7.22 -12.64
C GLU A 108 14.69 -6.51 -11.29
N GLY A 109 14.87 -7.30 -10.23
CA GLY A 109 15.07 -6.80 -8.89
C GLY A 109 15.17 -7.93 -7.87
N ARG A 110 15.36 -7.57 -6.60
CA ARG A 110 15.44 -8.55 -5.51
C ARG A 110 14.80 -8.00 -4.24
N LEU A 111 14.11 -8.88 -3.53
CA LEU A 111 13.63 -8.62 -2.18
C LEU A 111 14.76 -8.87 -1.20
N ARG A 112 15.10 -7.86 -0.40
CA ARG A 112 16.09 -7.97 0.68
C ARG A 112 15.36 -7.98 2.01
N SER A 113 15.57 -9.04 2.78
CA SER A 113 15.09 -9.14 4.16
C SER A 113 15.73 -8.06 5.04
N ALA A 114 15.01 -7.56 6.05
CA ALA A 114 15.51 -6.55 6.99
C ALA A 114 16.81 -6.96 7.73
N ASN A 115 17.03 -8.26 7.93
CA ASN A 115 18.28 -8.78 8.51
C ASN A 115 19.44 -8.91 7.50
N GLY A 116 19.22 -8.58 6.22
CA GLY A 116 20.22 -8.65 5.16
C GLY A 116 20.59 -10.06 4.68
N SER A 117 20.08 -11.11 5.33
CA SER A 117 20.53 -12.49 5.12
C SER A 117 19.89 -13.20 3.94
N LEU A 118 18.73 -12.72 3.46
CA LEU A 118 17.94 -13.37 2.42
C LEU A 118 17.62 -12.40 1.28
N GLY A 119 17.89 -12.89 0.07
CA GLY A 119 17.62 -12.20 -1.19
C GLY A 119 16.71 -13.05 -2.09
N VAL A 120 15.45 -12.66 -2.29
CA VAL A 120 14.55 -13.38 -3.22
C VAL A 120 14.50 -12.63 -4.56
N PRO A 121 14.98 -13.21 -5.68
CA PRO A 121 14.96 -12.53 -6.96
C PRO A 121 13.52 -12.40 -7.50
N LEU A 122 13.26 -11.28 -8.18
CA LEU A 122 12.10 -11.15 -9.05
C LEU A 122 12.43 -11.75 -10.42
N VAL A 123 11.55 -12.61 -10.94
CA VAL A 123 11.62 -13.14 -12.30
C VAL A 123 10.44 -12.56 -13.06
N GLY A 124 10.71 -11.62 -13.99
CA GLY A 124 9.64 -10.90 -14.70
C GLY A 124 8.73 -10.09 -13.78
N GLY A 125 9.30 -9.49 -12.73
CA GLY A 125 8.55 -8.74 -11.71
C GLY A 125 7.80 -9.58 -10.68
N VAL A 126 7.97 -10.90 -10.67
CA VAL A 126 7.28 -11.80 -9.73
C VAL A 126 8.27 -12.55 -8.85
N ALA A 127 7.97 -12.63 -7.55
CA ALA A 127 8.61 -13.55 -6.61
C ALA A 127 7.54 -14.39 -5.92
N VAL A 128 7.72 -15.71 -5.91
CA VAL A 128 6.77 -16.68 -5.33
C VAL A 128 7.44 -17.39 -4.16
N GLY A 129 6.66 -17.76 -3.14
CA GLY A 129 7.18 -18.49 -1.99
C GLY A 129 7.97 -17.58 -1.03
N VAL A 130 7.67 -16.28 -1.02
CA VAL A 130 8.33 -15.31 -0.15
C VAL A 130 7.85 -15.56 1.29
N PRO A 131 8.75 -15.89 2.24
CA PRO A 131 8.32 -16.13 3.61
C PRO A 131 7.91 -14.82 4.28
N GLY A 132 7.03 -14.94 5.27
CA GLY A 132 6.65 -13.86 6.16
C GLY A 132 7.86 -13.19 6.80
N GLY A 133 7.78 -11.88 6.99
CA GLY A 133 8.89 -11.06 7.47
C GLY A 133 8.85 -9.65 6.87
N HIS A 134 9.93 -8.90 7.09
CA HIS A 134 10.09 -7.53 6.60
C HIS A 134 11.05 -7.48 5.41
N TRP A 135 10.60 -6.89 4.33
CA TRP A 135 11.25 -6.91 3.03
C TRP A 135 11.36 -5.50 2.44
N SER A 136 12.47 -5.25 1.75
CA SER A 136 12.70 -4.06 0.93
C SER A 136 12.98 -4.46 -0.52
N LEU A 137 12.46 -3.68 -1.49
CA LEU A 137 12.77 -3.90 -2.90
C LEU A 137 14.09 -3.20 -3.27
N VAL A 138 15.02 -3.96 -3.83
CA VAL A 138 16.34 -3.49 -4.26
C VAL A 138 16.49 -3.67 -5.78
N ALA A 139 17.03 -2.66 -6.45
CA ALA A 139 17.19 -2.67 -7.91
C ALA A 139 18.23 -3.71 -8.38
N GLY A 140 17.99 -4.29 -9.56
CA GLY A 140 18.87 -5.29 -10.17
C GLY A 140 20.14 -4.69 -10.77
N ASN A 141 21.22 -4.61 -9.99
CA ASN A 141 22.60 -4.82 -10.47
C ASN A 141 23.59 -5.25 -9.36
N ALA A 142 23.11 -5.84 -8.26
CA ALA A 142 23.98 -6.38 -7.22
C ALA A 142 24.36 -7.83 -7.55
N THR A 143 25.26 -8.03 -8.52
CA THR A 143 25.91 -9.32 -8.83
C THR A 143 26.94 -9.74 -7.76
N GLY A 144 26.60 -9.56 -6.48
CA GLY A 144 27.52 -9.83 -5.38
C GLY A 144 26.81 -10.60 -4.28
N MET A 145 26.97 -11.92 -4.29
CA MET A 145 26.98 -12.72 -3.05
C MET A 145 28.33 -12.46 -2.35
N GLY A 146 28.63 -11.18 -2.12
CA GLY A 146 29.78 -10.73 -1.37
C GLY A 146 29.31 -10.47 0.05
N ASN A 147 30.00 -11.07 1.01
CA ASN A 147 29.93 -10.73 2.42
C ASN A 147 29.96 -9.20 2.59
N ALA A 148 28.79 -8.57 2.68
CA ALA A 148 28.65 -7.12 2.63
C ALA A 148 28.79 -6.54 4.04
N THR A 149 30.01 -6.54 4.56
CA THR A 149 30.39 -5.52 5.54
C THR A 149 30.43 -4.17 4.81
N GLY A 150 29.34 -3.41 4.91
CA GLY A 150 29.38 -1.94 4.80
C GLY A 150 29.15 -1.27 3.44
N GLY A 151 28.30 -1.80 2.56
CA GLY A 151 27.90 -1.11 1.31
C GLY A 151 26.39 -1.14 1.09
N GLY A 152 25.73 0.02 1.17
CA GLY A 152 24.28 0.14 0.99
C GLY A 152 23.81 -0.34 -0.39
N ALA A 153 22.99 -1.38 -0.43
CA ALA A 153 22.40 -1.85 -1.68
C ALA A 153 21.51 -0.76 -2.31
N ALA A 154 21.60 -0.58 -3.62
CA ALA A 154 20.85 0.43 -4.37
C ALA A 154 19.33 0.16 -4.29
N VAL A 155 18.59 1.08 -3.66
CA VAL A 155 17.15 0.97 -3.46
C VAL A 155 16.42 1.20 -4.79
N TYR A 156 15.35 0.44 -5.05
CA TYR A 156 14.52 0.68 -6.22
C TYR A 156 13.83 2.04 -6.12
N THR A 157 14.09 2.99 -7.01
CA THR A 157 13.62 4.38 -6.88
C THR A 157 12.22 4.64 -7.46
N GLY A 158 11.47 3.60 -7.84
CA GLY A 158 10.05 3.76 -8.14
C GLY A 158 9.71 4.27 -9.54
N ALA A 159 10.47 3.91 -10.58
CA ALA A 159 10.01 4.14 -11.95
C ALA A 159 8.79 3.25 -12.23
N ALA A 160 7.58 3.79 -12.09
CA ALA A 160 6.38 3.14 -12.58
C ALA A 160 6.49 3.04 -14.11
N ALA A 161 6.52 1.83 -14.67
CA ALA A 161 6.23 1.68 -16.08
C ALA A 161 4.77 2.14 -16.29
N GLY A 162 4.53 2.89 -17.36
CA GLY A 162 3.21 3.47 -17.65
C GLY A 162 2.11 2.42 -17.56
N VAL A 163 1.24 2.56 -16.57
CA VAL A 163 0.01 1.77 -16.43
C VAL A 163 -1.07 2.47 -17.23
N VAL A 164 -1.81 1.69 -18.02
CA VAL A 164 -2.98 2.13 -18.76
C VAL A 164 -4.09 2.48 -17.76
N GLU A 165 -4.68 3.66 -17.93
CA GLU A 165 -5.71 4.30 -17.11
C GLU A 165 -6.70 3.35 -16.40
N ALA A 166 -6.87 3.57 -15.09
CA ALA A 166 -8.11 3.31 -14.36
C ALA A 166 -8.30 4.46 -13.35
N ASP A 167 -9.36 5.25 -13.56
CA ASP A 167 -9.79 6.29 -12.63
C ASP A 167 -10.08 5.70 -11.25
N VAL A 168 -9.31 6.12 -10.23
CA VAL A 168 -9.62 5.89 -8.82
C VAL A 168 -9.34 7.18 -8.04
N TRP A 169 -10.38 7.68 -7.36
CA TRP A 169 -10.39 8.95 -6.64
C TRP A 169 -9.54 8.94 -5.37
N LEU A 170 -9.13 10.15 -5.02
CA LEU A 170 -8.00 10.55 -4.18
C LEU A 170 -8.41 10.86 -2.73
N PHE A 171 -7.60 10.45 -1.75
CA PHE A 171 -7.35 11.26 -0.55
C PHE A 171 -5.84 11.48 -0.42
N VAL A 172 -5.41 12.74 -0.63
CA VAL A 172 -4.05 13.20 -0.35
C VAL A 172 -4.06 13.80 1.05
N ALA A 173 -3.24 13.26 1.95
CA ALA A 173 -2.72 14.06 3.05
C ALA A 173 -1.76 15.09 2.44
N VAL A 174 -2.21 16.33 2.31
CA VAL A 174 -1.33 17.46 1.97
C VAL A 174 -0.56 17.80 3.24
N ALA A 175 0.66 17.28 3.38
CA ALA A 175 1.61 17.87 4.31
C ALA A 175 2.19 19.13 3.66
N GLY A 176 1.81 20.30 4.19
CA GLY A 176 2.59 21.53 3.99
C GLY A 176 1.80 22.77 3.58
N LEU A 177 1.12 23.39 4.54
CA LEU A 177 1.18 24.84 4.73
C LEU A 177 0.76 25.19 6.16
N CYS A 178 1.77 25.42 7.01
CA CYS A 178 1.60 26.28 8.15
C CYS A 178 1.17 27.66 7.64
N LEU A 179 -0.07 28.06 7.90
CA LEU A 179 -0.39 29.47 8.10
C LEU A 179 -1.37 29.53 9.27
N GLY A 180 -0.93 30.11 10.38
CA GLY A 180 -1.77 30.34 11.53
C GLY A 180 -2.89 31.32 11.21
N VAL A 181 -4.03 31.11 11.84
CA VAL A 181 -4.94 32.19 12.19
C VAL A 181 -5.34 31.96 13.64
N MET A 182 -4.87 32.89 14.49
CA MET A 182 -5.51 33.21 15.76
C MET A 182 -6.96 33.61 15.46
N LEU A 183 -7.91 32.89 16.03
CA LEU A 183 -8.89 33.36 17.02
C LEU A 183 -9.75 32.16 17.47
#